data_AF-A0A5Q4E5N6-F1
#
_entry.id   AF-A0A5Q4E5N6-F1
#
_cell.length_a   1.000
_cell.length_b   1.000
_cell.length_c   1.000
_cell.angle_alpha   90.00
_cell.angle_beta   90.00
_cell.angle_gamma   90.00
#
_symmetry.space_group_name_H-M   'P 1'
#
loop_
_entity.id
_entity.type
_entity.pdbx_description
1 polymer ?
#
loop_
_entity_poly.entity_id
_entity_poly.type
_entity_poly.pdbx_seq_one_letter_code
_entity_poly.pdbx_strand_id
1 'polypeptide(L)'
;MVSGLSLLLATGCSGTSLQQALEADPQLQDRPVFTEEDPETAAEPEPNLPEESAAAASGTDAESASDPDTDAPSRPSIAAVLTDVPEDLRPYVRNWLALGLAEQSTGATAAPDFQPNQPITRGDFAHWLLTANNAFYQDVPAKRIRPSTASAAPTFQDVPTSHPHFAAIQGLAEAGIIPSAKTGNATAVNFRPDAPLTRETLVLWKVPLDTRAALPTANAEAVTTAWGFQDTAQVEPLALRAVLADHQNGDFANIRRAFGYTTLFQPQKGVTEAEAAAALWRFGNQTEGISAEDLLARPSPASRSQAVAEEPTSR
;
A
#
# COMPACT_ATOMS: atom_id res chain seq x y z
N MET A 1 43.91 -50.90 -18.10
CA MET A 1 45.31 -50.48 -18.37
C MET A 1 45.43 -49.01 -18.03
N VAL A 2 46.51 -48.67 -17.36
CA VAL A 2 46.81 -47.42 -16.65
C VAL A 2 47.25 -46.31 -17.63
N SER A 3 47.09 -45.06 -17.18
CA SER A 3 47.74 -43.80 -17.62
C SER A 3 46.75 -42.79 -18.20
N GLY A 4 46.73 -41.52 -17.80
CA GLY A 4 47.68 -40.79 -16.97
C GLY A 4 47.18 -39.40 -16.60
N LEU A 5 47.74 -38.93 -15.51
CA LEU A 5 47.61 -37.63 -14.87
C LEU A 5 48.25 -36.53 -15.75
N SER A 6 47.61 -35.38 -15.91
CA SER A 6 48.32 -34.13 -16.23
C SER A 6 47.58 -32.93 -15.64
N LEU A 7 48.23 -32.39 -14.61
CA LEU A 7 47.94 -31.21 -13.83
C LEU A 7 48.56 -30.02 -14.57
N LEU A 8 47.79 -28.97 -14.86
CA LEU A 8 48.31 -27.69 -15.36
C LEU A 8 47.99 -26.60 -14.34
N LEU A 9 49.02 -26.21 -13.59
CA LEU A 9 49.10 -24.99 -12.81
C LEU A 9 49.59 -23.86 -13.72
N ALA A 10 48.90 -22.73 -13.73
CA ALA A 10 49.42 -21.46 -14.24
C ALA A 10 49.10 -20.33 -13.25
N THR A 11 50.18 -19.81 -12.67
CA THR A 11 50.37 -18.51 -12.01
C THR A 11 49.72 -17.37 -12.81
N GLY A 12 49.01 -16.40 -12.20
CA GLY A 12 49.56 -15.35 -11.36
C GLY A 12 49.76 -14.07 -12.20
N CYS A 13 48.85 -13.11 -12.10
CA CYS A 13 49.04 -11.74 -12.63
C CYS A 13 48.58 -10.73 -11.59
N SER A 14 49.54 -9.87 -11.24
CA SER A 14 49.53 -8.84 -10.23
C SER A 14 48.50 -7.75 -10.50
N GLY A 15 47.80 -7.32 -9.44
CA GLY A 15 47.04 -6.08 -9.42
C GLY A 15 47.98 -4.89 -9.24
N THR A 16 47.94 -3.93 -10.16
CA THR A 16 48.59 -2.61 -9.98
C THR A 16 47.93 -1.52 -10.83
N SER A 17 46.59 -1.51 -10.94
CA SER A 17 45.89 -0.45 -11.69
C SER A 17 44.70 0.17 -10.97
N LEU A 18 44.34 -0.28 -9.77
CA LEU A 18 43.20 0.27 -9.01
C LEU A 18 43.61 1.18 -7.85
N GLN A 19 44.87 1.16 -7.41
CA GLN A 19 45.33 1.99 -6.28
C GLN A 19 45.54 3.47 -6.65
N GLN A 20 45.74 3.80 -7.94
CA GLN A 20 45.97 5.16 -8.41
C GLN A 20 44.66 5.95 -8.68
N ALA A 21 43.51 5.26 -8.68
CA ALA A 21 42.20 5.88 -8.96
C ALA A 21 41.45 6.33 -7.69
N LEU A 22 42.05 6.13 -6.51
CA LEU A 22 41.47 6.41 -5.19
C LEU A 22 42.22 7.51 -4.41
N GLU A 23 43.14 8.23 -5.05
CA GLU A 23 43.76 9.40 -4.43
C GLU A 23 42.76 10.55 -4.40
N ALA A 24 42.56 11.12 -3.21
CA ALA A 24 41.67 12.26 -3.00
C ALA A 24 42.21 13.50 -3.71
N ASP A 25 41.31 14.25 -4.37
CA ASP A 25 41.64 15.48 -5.09
C ASP A 25 42.20 16.55 -4.12
N PRO A 26 43.46 17.00 -4.31
CA PRO A 26 44.10 17.98 -3.43
C PRO A 26 43.52 19.40 -3.54
N GLN A 27 42.60 19.68 -4.47
CA GLN A 27 42.02 21.02 -4.68
C GLN A 27 40.87 21.39 -3.73
N LEU A 28 40.45 20.49 -2.82
CA LEU A 28 39.32 20.75 -1.90
C LEU A 28 39.72 21.18 -0.48
N GLN A 29 41.00 21.45 -0.22
CA GLN A 29 41.49 21.83 1.12
C GLN A 29 41.48 23.33 1.43
N ASP A 30 41.20 24.19 0.45
CA ASP A 30 41.18 25.65 0.62
C ASP A 30 39.77 26.24 0.49
N ARG A 31 38.90 25.93 1.45
CA ARG A 31 37.69 26.74 1.69
C ARG A 31 37.75 27.33 3.10
N PRO A 32 37.82 28.66 3.25
CA PRO A 32 37.80 29.29 4.56
C PRO A 32 36.44 29.11 5.25
N VAL A 33 36.54 28.83 6.53
CA VAL A 33 35.48 28.80 7.55
C VAL A 33 34.74 30.14 7.55
N PHE A 34 33.41 30.11 7.40
CA PHE A 34 32.57 31.29 7.62
C PHE A 34 32.31 31.43 9.12
N THR A 35 32.90 32.46 9.72
CA THR A 35 32.54 32.99 11.03
C THR A 35 32.25 34.48 10.92
N GLU A 36 31.12 34.86 11.55
CA GLU A 36 30.76 36.15 12.17
C GLU A 36 30.51 37.34 11.23
N GLU A 37 29.26 37.80 11.14
CA GLU A 37 28.61 38.88 11.94
C GLU A 37 28.74 40.23 11.23
N ASP A 38 27.60 40.86 10.89
CA ASP A 38 27.24 42.27 11.22
C ASP A 38 25.89 42.68 10.58
N PRO A 39 25.23 43.79 10.98
CA PRO A 39 23.91 43.70 11.62
C PRO A 39 22.80 44.54 10.96
N GLU A 40 21.61 44.47 11.58
CA GLU A 40 20.63 45.56 11.75
C GLU A 40 19.95 46.16 10.50
N THR A 41 18.66 45.87 10.32
CA THR A 41 17.71 46.83 9.72
C THR A 41 16.32 46.64 10.34
N ALA A 42 16.02 47.61 11.22
CA ALA A 42 14.75 48.20 11.62
C ALA A 42 13.43 47.54 11.18
N ALA A 43 12.64 47.18 12.19
CA ALA A 43 11.20 46.99 12.13
C ALA A 43 10.47 48.30 12.48
N GLU A 44 9.36 48.60 11.79
CA GLU A 44 8.26 49.49 12.22
C GLU A 44 7.17 49.51 11.11
N PRO A 45 5.89 49.88 11.38
CA PRO A 45 4.98 49.32 12.38
C PRO A 45 3.60 48.91 11.79
N GLU A 46 2.82 48.12 12.52
CA GLU A 46 1.40 47.82 12.23
C GLU A 46 0.48 49.02 12.57
N PRO A 47 -0.64 49.22 11.84
CA PRO A 47 -1.72 50.08 12.29
C PRO A 47 -2.76 49.28 13.08
N ASN A 48 -2.94 49.71 14.32
CA ASN A 48 -3.99 49.30 15.25
C ASN A 48 -5.35 49.96 14.91
N LEU A 49 -6.44 49.40 15.48
CA LEU A 49 -7.74 49.99 15.92
C LEU A 49 -8.94 49.06 15.63
N PRO A 50 -10.00 49.06 16.45
CA PRO A 50 -10.06 49.06 17.92
C PRO A 50 -11.03 47.99 18.49
N GLU A 51 -10.84 47.63 19.77
CA GLU A 51 -11.87 46.97 20.60
C GLU A 51 -12.94 47.98 21.07
N GLU A 52 -14.22 47.61 21.00
CA GLU A 52 -15.28 48.20 21.82
C GLU A 52 -16.16 47.13 22.47
N SER A 53 -15.86 46.92 23.75
CA SER A 53 -16.67 46.57 24.93
C SER A 53 -18.18 46.30 24.81
N ALA A 54 -18.56 45.13 25.33
CA ALA A 54 -19.63 44.82 26.30
C ALA A 54 -21.08 45.30 26.08
N ALA A 55 -22.02 44.36 26.13
CA ALA A 55 -22.97 44.22 27.25
C ALA A 55 -23.85 42.96 27.12
N ALA A 56 -24.08 42.32 28.27
CA ALA A 56 -24.97 41.19 28.46
C ALA A 56 -26.44 41.64 28.65
N ALA A 57 -27.40 40.78 28.28
CA ALA A 57 -28.59 40.49 29.09
C ALA A 57 -29.36 39.28 28.55
N SER A 58 -29.85 38.47 29.50
CA SER A 58 -30.60 37.23 29.35
C SER A 58 -31.96 37.37 28.65
N GLY A 59 -32.39 36.27 28.03
CA GLY A 59 -33.79 35.98 27.71
C GLY A 59 -33.98 34.47 27.63
N THR A 60 -34.57 33.88 28.66
CA THR A 60 -35.12 32.53 28.65
C THR A 60 -36.44 32.57 27.89
N ASP A 61 -36.60 31.73 26.87
CA ASP A 61 -37.88 31.16 26.50
C ASP A 61 -37.65 29.75 25.95
N ALA A 62 -38.22 28.77 26.65
CA ALA A 62 -38.34 27.41 26.20
C ALA A 62 -39.60 27.34 25.33
N GLU A 63 -39.42 27.26 24.02
CA GLU A 63 -40.52 26.94 23.10
C GLU A 63 -40.16 25.67 22.32
N SER A 64 -41.00 24.65 22.54
CA SER A 64 -41.00 23.38 21.84
C SER A 64 -41.29 23.64 20.36
N ALA A 65 -40.25 23.57 19.53
CA ALA A 65 -40.39 23.54 18.08
C ALA A 65 -39.91 22.17 17.60
N SER A 66 -40.86 21.43 17.05
CA SER A 66 -40.73 20.15 16.35
C SER A 66 -39.51 20.08 15.45
N ASP A 67 -38.72 19.01 15.62
CA ASP A 67 -37.65 18.59 14.71
C ASP A 67 -38.15 18.65 13.25
N PRO A 68 -37.47 19.37 12.35
CA PRO A 68 -37.50 18.97 10.96
C PRO A 68 -36.71 17.66 10.89
N ASP A 69 -37.35 16.59 10.43
CA ASP A 69 -36.66 15.39 9.96
C ASP A 69 -35.43 15.84 9.16
N THR A 70 -34.26 15.67 9.78
CA THR A 70 -32.99 15.80 9.07
C THR A 70 -32.93 14.59 8.18
N ASP A 71 -33.30 14.79 6.92
CA ASP A 71 -33.12 13.86 5.82
C ASP A 71 -31.61 13.61 5.67
N ALA A 72 -31.10 12.69 6.49
CA ALA A 72 -29.73 12.23 6.39
C ALA A 72 -29.61 11.56 5.02
N PRO A 73 -28.63 11.94 4.17
CA PRO A 73 -28.51 11.36 2.84
C PRO A 73 -28.39 9.84 2.96
N SER A 74 -29.38 9.15 2.40
CA SER A 74 -29.39 7.69 2.33
C SER A 74 -28.18 7.24 1.49
N ARG A 75 -27.31 6.39 2.08
CA ARG A 75 -26.11 5.89 1.39
C ARG A 75 -26.49 5.10 0.12
N PRO A 76 -25.69 5.17 -0.96
CA PRO A 76 -25.98 4.46 -2.20
C PRO A 76 -25.97 2.93 -2.00
N SER A 77 -26.83 2.21 -2.72
CA SER A 77 -26.79 0.75 -2.73
C SER A 77 -25.58 0.22 -3.52
N ILE A 78 -25.14 -1.02 -3.29
CA ILE A 78 -24.08 -1.67 -4.10
C ILE A 78 -24.41 -1.61 -5.59
N ALA A 79 -25.68 -1.81 -5.97
CA ALA A 79 -26.11 -1.74 -7.35
C ALA A 79 -25.90 -0.34 -7.96
N ALA A 80 -26.15 0.72 -7.18
CA ALA A 80 -25.89 2.10 -7.59
C ALA A 80 -24.39 2.38 -7.70
N VAL A 81 -23.55 1.89 -6.78
CA VAL A 81 -22.09 2.05 -6.90
C VAL A 81 -21.55 1.36 -8.17
N LEU A 82 -22.08 0.17 -8.50
CA LEU A 82 -21.61 -0.60 -9.66
C LEU A 82 -21.94 0.05 -11.02
N THR A 83 -22.87 1.01 -11.11
CA THR A 83 -23.12 1.70 -12.38
C THR A 83 -21.94 2.57 -12.81
N ASP A 84 -21.19 3.11 -11.85
CA ASP A 84 -20.03 3.96 -12.10
C ASP A 84 -18.73 3.16 -12.28
N VAL A 85 -18.77 1.85 -12.05
CA VAL A 85 -17.60 0.96 -12.20
C VAL A 85 -17.44 0.51 -13.67
N PRO A 86 -16.23 0.59 -14.25
CA PRO A 86 -15.93 0.01 -15.56
C PRO A 86 -16.36 -1.46 -15.65
N GLU A 87 -16.94 -1.87 -16.77
CA GLU A 87 -17.60 -3.19 -16.90
C GLU A 87 -16.70 -4.36 -16.46
N ASP A 88 -15.45 -4.37 -16.91
CA ASP A 88 -14.48 -5.42 -16.60
C ASP A 88 -14.10 -5.50 -15.10
N LEU A 89 -14.28 -4.42 -14.34
CA LEU A 89 -13.98 -4.36 -12.90
C LEU A 89 -15.19 -4.69 -12.02
N ARG A 90 -16.41 -4.64 -12.56
CA ARG A 90 -17.66 -4.88 -11.81
C ARG A 90 -17.70 -6.19 -11.02
N PRO A 91 -17.29 -7.36 -11.54
CA PRO A 91 -17.33 -8.59 -10.75
C PRO A 91 -16.39 -8.50 -9.53
N TYR A 92 -15.22 -7.88 -9.69
CA TYR A 92 -14.28 -7.73 -8.60
C TYR A 92 -14.78 -6.76 -7.53
N VAL A 93 -15.27 -5.59 -7.96
CA VAL A 93 -15.82 -4.58 -7.05
C VAL A 93 -17.06 -5.08 -6.32
N ARG A 94 -17.94 -5.84 -7.00
CA ARG A 94 -19.11 -6.45 -6.35
C ARG A 94 -18.70 -7.34 -5.19
N ASN A 95 -17.74 -8.23 -5.39
CA ASN A 95 -17.29 -9.14 -4.33
C ASN A 95 -16.56 -8.37 -3.23
N TRP A 96 -15.76 -7.36 -3.59
CA TRP A 96 -15.09 -6.50 -2.62
C TRP A 96 -16.08 -5.80 -1.68
N LEU A 97 -17.13 -5.18 -2.24
CA LEU A 97 -18.19 -4.53 -1.48
C LEU A 97 -18.98 -5.55 -0.64
N ALA A 98 -19.27 -6.72 -1.19
CA ALA A 98 -19.96 -7.79 -0.46
C ALA A 98 -19.14 -8.34 0.72
N LEU A 99 -17.81 -8.30 0.66
CA LEU A 99 -16.94 -8.67 1.77
C LEU A 99 -16.91 -7.62 2.90
N GLY A 100 -17.29 -6.36 2.63
CA GLY A 100 -17.34 -5.29 3.64
C GLY A 100 -15.98 -4.92 4.27
N LEU A 101 -14.87 -5.28 3.62
CA LEU A 101 -13.53 -5.15 4.22
C LEU A 101 -13.00 -3.72 4.29
N ALA A 102 -13.49 -2.84 3.42
CA ALA A 102 -13.12 -1.42 3.42
C ALA A 102 -13.73 -0.63 4.61
N GLU A 103 -14.71 -1.20 5.33
CA GLU A 103 -15.55 -0.50 6.30
C GLU A 103 -15.30 -0.88 7.77
N GLN A 104 -14.36 -1.80 8.05
CA GLN A 104 -14.17 -2.40 9.39
C GLN A 104 -13.57 -1.46 10.47
N SER A 105 -13.80 -0.14 10.38
CA SER A 105 -13.59 0.81 11.49
C SER A 105 -14.90 1.22 12.19
N THR A 106 -16.07 0.95 11.59
CA THR A 106 -17.38 1.22 12.21
C THR A 106 -18.40 0.18 11.77
N GLY A 107 -18.97 -0.59 12.71
CA GLY A 107 -19.90 -1.69 12.42
C GLY A 107 -21.25 -1.26 11.85
N ALA A 108 -21.28 -0.82 10.59
CA ALA A 108 -22.49 -0.50 9.83
C ALA A 108 -22.54 -1.31 8.52
N THR A 109 -23.72 -1.79 8.15
CA THR A 109 -24.03 -2.57 6.94
C THR A 109 -24.39 -1.69 5.74
N ALA A 110 -23.73 -0.53 5.58
CA ALA A 110 -24.12 0.48 4.61
C ALA A 110 -22.91 0.85 3.73
N ALA A 111 -23.11 0.91 2.41
CA ALA A 111 -22.01 1.06 1.44
C ALA A 111 -21.01 2.16 1.85
N PRO A 112 -19.71 1.96 1.60
CA PRO A 112 -18.67 2.84 2.10
C PRO A 112 -18.80 4.22 1.44
N ASP A 113 -17.98 5.20 1.87
CA ASP A 113 -17.58 6.34 1.03
C ASP A 113 -16.73 5.86 -0.18
N PHE A 114 -17.13 4.76 -0.82
CA PHE A 114 -16.42 4.12 -1.91
C PHE A 114 -16.77 4.83 -3.21
N GLN A 115 -15.77 5.47 -3.78
CA GLN A 115 -15.86 6.28 -4.98
C GLN A 115 -15.02 5.58 -6.05
N PRO A 116 -15.62 4.69 -6.87
CA PRO A 116 -14.89 3.71 -7.68
C PRO A 116 -13.83 4.31 -8.61
N ASN A 117 -14.06 5.54 -9.09
CA ASN A 117 -13.20 6.22 -10.07
C ASN A 117 -12.29 7.27 -9.44
N GLN A 118 -12.34 7.47 -8.12
CA GLN A 118 -11.43 8.39 -7.43
C GLN A 118 -10.11 7.71 -7.11
N PRO A 119 -8.97 8.44 -7.13
CA PRO A 119 -7.69 7.91 -6.69
C PRO A 119 -7.74 7.48 -5.22
N ILE A 120 -7.31 6.26 -4.92
CA ILE A 120 -7.13 5.80 -3.54
C ILE A 120 -5.86 6.40 -2.93
N THR A 121 -5.90 6.78 -1.66
CA THR A 121 -4.70 7.23 -0.94
C THR A 121 -3.79 6.06 -0.57
N ARG A 122 -2.51 6.35 -0.31
CA ARG A 122 -1.55 5.35 0.19
C ARG A 122 -1.97 4.79 1.55
N GLY A 123 -2.52 5.62 2.43
CA GLY A 123 -3.01 5.22 3.74
C GLY A 123 -4.18 4.25 3.64
N ASP A 124 -5.19 4.58 2.85
CA ASP A 124 -6.37 3.73 2.65
C ASP A 124 -5.99 2.39 2.01
N PHE A 125 -5.12 2.41 0.99
CA PHE A 125 -4.67 1.17 0.37
C PHE A 125 -3.87 0.29 1.34
N ALA A 126 -3.00 0.86 2.19
CA ALA A 126 -2.28 0.09 3.21
C ALA A 126 -3.26 -0.55 4.21
N HIS A 127 -4.29 0.19 4.62
CA HIS A 127 -5.36 -0.36 5.46
C HIS A 127 -6.09 -1.52 4.75
N TRP A 128 -6.55 -1.32 3.51
CA TRP A 128 -7.23 -2.35 2.72
C TRP A 128 -6.36 -3.59 2.51
N LEU A 129 -5.08 -3.41 2.20
CA LEU A 129 -4.12 -4.49 1.96
C LEU A 129 -3.96 -5.38 3.19
N LEU A 130 -3.76 -4.78 4.38
CA LEU A 130 -3.63 -5.54 5.63
C LEU A 130 -4.94 -6.25 5.99
N THR A 131 -6.06 -5.52 5.95
CA THR A 131 -7.39 -6.05 6.31
C THR A 131 -7.78 -7.20 5.40
N ALA A 132 -7.61 -7.04 4.09
CA ALA A 132 -7.92 -8.09 3.11
C ALA A 132 -7.01 -9.30 3.25
N ASN A 133 -5.70 -9.12 3.37
CA ASN A 133 -4.78 -10.22 3.62
C ASN A 133 -5.21 -11.06 4.83
N ASN A 134 -5.53 -10.39 5.94
CA ASN A 134 -5.88 -11.07 7.17
C ASN A 134 -7.25 -11.76 7.13
N ALA A 135 -8.20 -11.22 6.38
CA ALA A 135 -9.50 -11.84 6.14
C ALA A 135 -9.37 -13.11 5.28
N PHE A 136 -8.62 -13.05 4.18
CA PHE A 136 -8.41 -14.19 3.28
C PHE A 136 -7.70 -15.36 3.97
N TYR A 137 -6.77 -15.04 4.88
CA TYR A 137 -6.00 -16.00 5.65
C TYR A 137 -6.42 -16.10 7.12
N GLN A 138 -7.70 -15.84 7.42
CA GLN A 138 -8.22 -15.91 8.81
C GLN A 138 -7.91 -17.25 9.50
N ASP A 139 -7.95 -18.35 8.73
CA ASP A 139 -7.71 -19.72 9.19
C ASP A 139 -6.23 -20.16 9.06
N VAL A 140 -5.34 -19.29 8.54
CA VAL A 140 -3.93 -19.60 8.30
C VAL A 140 -3.05 -18.54 8.98
N PRO A 141 -2.82 -18.65 10.31
CA PRO A 141 -2.14 -17.60 11.07
C PRO A 141 -0.75 -17.22 10.55
N ALA A 142 -0.04 -18.16 9.90
CA ALA A 142 1.28 -17.94 9.33
C ALA A 142 1.29 -17.02 8.09
N LYS A 143 0.14 -16.86 7.41
CA LYS A 143 0.00 -15.97 6.24
C LYS A 143 -0.59 -14.59 6.62
N ARG A 144 -0.98 -14.39 7.88
CA ARG A 144 -1.50 -13.10 8.40
C ARG A 144 -0.36 -12.16 8.79
N ILE A 145 -0.62 -10.87 8.64
CA ILE A 145 0.28 -9.79 9.06
C ILE A 145 -0.23 -9.23 10.37
N ARG A 146 0.67 -9.00 11.33
CA ARG A 146 0.29 -8.44 12.62
C ARG A 146 0.11 -6.93 12.49
N PRO A 147 -1.07 -6.37 12.84
CA PRO A 147 -1.19 -4.92 12.99
C PRO A 147 -0.29 -4.47 14.15
N SER A 148 0.24 -3.26 14.05
CA SER A 148 1.03 -2.69 15.14
C SER A 148 0.16 -2.17 16.29
N THR A 149 0.76 -2.01 17.47
CA THR A 149 0.10 -1.47 18.65
C THR A 149 0.40 0.02 18.81
N ALA A 150 -0.49 0.77 19.46
CA ALA A 150 -0.30 2.20 19.71
C ALA A 150 0.93 2.53 20.59
N SER A 151 1.54 1.53 21.24
CA SER A 151 2.78 1.64 22.01
C SER A 151 4.06 1.51 21.16
N ALA A 152 3.95 1.09 19.89
CA ALA A 152 5.11 0.93 19.02
C ALA A 152 5.68 2.29 18.60
N ALA A 153 7.00 2.36 18.48
CA ALA A 153 7.67 3.54 17.94
C ALA A 153 7.33 3.69 16.44
N PRO A 154 6.83 4.86 15.99
CA PRO A 154 6.52 5.09 14.58
C PRO A 154 7.74 4.88 13.67
N THR A 155 7.54 4.16 12.57
CA THR A 155 8.56 3.94 11.54
C THR A 155 8.71 5.15 10.63
N PHE A 156 7.63 5.90 10.41
CA PHE A 156 7.58 7.08 9.55
C PHE A 156 7.28 8.33 10.39
N GLN A 157 7.87 9.47 10.04
CA GLN A 157 7.70 10.71 10.81
C GLN A 157 6.31 11.34 10.66
N ASP A 158 5.69 11.14 9.50
CA ASP A 158 4.38 11.69 9.12
C ASP A 158 3.21 10.73 9.41
N VAL A 159 3.43 9.65 10.14
CA VAL A 159 2.38 8.71 10.57
C VAL A 159 2.48 8.50 12.09
N PRO A 160 1.96 9.44 12.90
CA PRO A 160 1.94 9.29 14.35
C PRO A 160 1.00 8.15 14.78
N THR A 161 1.13 7.69 16.03
CA THR A 161 0.31 6.60 16.60
C THR A 161 -1.19 6.92 16.64
N SER A 162 -1.56 8.21 16.56
CA SER A 162 -2.95 8.69 16.48
C SER A 162 -3.54 8.66 15.07
N HIS A 163 -2.74 8.42 14.03
CA HIS A 163 -3.23 8.35 12.66
C HIS A 163 -4.18 7.13 12.50
N PRO A 164 -5.34 7.26 11.83
CA PRO A 164 -6.35 6.20 11.75
C PRO A 164 -5.79 4.89 11.17
N HIS A 165 -4.90 5.00 10.19
CA HIS A 165 -4.27 3.84 9.53
C HIS A 165 -2.90 3.45 10.12
N PHE A 166 -2.51 4.02 11.28
CA PHE A 166 -1.19 3.78 11.88
C PHE A 166 -0.89 2.28 12.03
N ALA A 167 -1.80 1.52 12.63
CA ALA A 167 -1.59 0.10 12.91
C ALA A 167 -1.33 -0.74 11.65
N ALA A 168 -2.01 -0.40 10.54
CA ALA A 168 -1.84 -1.09 9.26
C ALA A 168 -0.52 -0.69 8.58
N ILE A 169 -0.25 0.61 8.46
CA ILE A 169 0.98 1.14 7.85
C ILE A 169 2.21 0.62 8.59
N GLN A 170 2.22 0.76 9.92
CA GLN A 170 3.32 0.33 10.78
C GLN A 170 3.51 -1.20 10.70
N GLY A 171 2.43 -1.98 10.79
CA GLY A 171 2.50 -3.45 10.74
C GLY A 171 3.01 -3.97 9.39
N LEU A 172 2.61 -3.35 8.29
CA LEU A 172 3.12 -3.68 6.95
C LEU A 172 4.59 -3.29 6.76
N ALA A 173 5.04 -2.17 7.34
CA ALA A 173 6.44 -1.77 7.32
C ALA A 173 7.32 -2.69 8.18
N GLU A 174 6.84 -3.09 9.36
CA GLU A 174 7.50 -4.07 10.24
C GLU A 174 7.59 -5.46 9.60
N ALA A 175 6.60 -5.82 8.78
CA ALA A 175 6.62 -7.04 7.97
C ALA A 175 7.52 -6.93 6.72
N GLY A 176 8.11 -5.77 6.45
CA GLY A 176 8.97 -5.52 5.29
C GLY A 176 8.23 -5.43 3.95
N ILE A 177 6.91 -5.26 3.97
CA ILE A 177 6.08 -5.12 2.77
C ILE A 177 6.11 -3.68 2.24
N ILE A 178 5.98 -2.71 3.14
CA ILE A 178 6.16 -1.30 2.82
C ILE A 178 7.63 -0.93 3.04
N PRO A 179 8.36 -0.45 2.01
CA PRO A 179 9.74 -0.01 2.17
C PRO A 179 9.88 1.07 3.25
N SER A 180 10.90 0.92 4.09
CA SER A 180 11.20 1.86 5.18
C SER A 180 12.68 1.78 5.56
N ALA A 181 13.11 2.58 6.53
CA ALA A 181 14.43 2.44 7.13
C ALA A 181 14.71 1.00 7.63
N LYS A 182 13.67 0.26 8.05
CA LYS A 182 13.79 -1.14 8.50
C LYS A 182 14.16 -2.11 7.38
N THR A 183 13.81 -1.80 6.13
CA THR A 183 14.19 -2.57 4.95
C THR A 183 15.46 -2.06 4.28
N GLY A 184 16.22 -1.18 4.96
CA GLY A 184 17.43 -0.55 4.43
C GLY A 184 17.16 0.61 3.48
N ASN A 185 15.91 1.05 3.33
CA ASN A 185 15.58 2.24 2.55
C ASN A 185 15.65 3.48 3.46
N ALA A 186 16.86 4.00 3.66
CA ALA A 186 17.11 5.13 4.57
C ALA A 186 16.46 6.45 4.12
N THR A 187 16.06 6.58 2.85
CA THR A 187 15.40 7.78 2.34
C THR A 187 13.88 7.75 2.50
N ALA A 188 13.30 6.58 2.84
CA ALA A 188 11.89 6.40 3.13
C ALA A 188 11.53 6.86 4.56
N VAL A 189 11.80 8.13 4.86
CA VAL A 189 11.53 8.78 6.15
C VAL A 189 10.04 9.08 6.35
N ASN A 190 9.36 9.45 5.25
CA ASN A 190 7.95 9.81 5.22
C ASN A 190 7.16 8.79 4.39
N PHE A 191 6.01 8.38 4.91
CA PHE A 191 5.09 7.48 4.24
C PHE A 191 4.18 8.21 3.23
N ARG A 192 3.80 9.45 3.52
CA ARG A 192 2.83 10.28 2.78
C ARG A 192 1.46 9.61 2.66
N PRO A 193 0.73 9.43 3.79
CA PRO A 193 -0.52 8.69 3.80
C PRO A 193 -1.60 9.25 2.87
N ASP A 194 -1.71 10.58 2.76
CA ASP A 194 -2.74 11.26 1.96
C ASP A 194 -2.40 11.37 0.47
N ALA A 195 -1.17 11.01 0.06
CA ALA A 195 -0.80 11.06 -1.34
C ALA A 195 -1.49 9.93 -2.14
N PRO A 196 -1.85 10.16 -3.41
CA PRO A 196 -2.42 9.11 -4.26
C PRO A 196 -1.50 7.90 -4.39
N LEU A 197 -2.08 6.70 -4.40
CA LEU A 197 -1.36 5.47 -4.68
C LEU A 197 -1.00 5.40 -6.15
N THR A 198 0.27 5.11 -6.47
CA THR A 198 0.72 4.89 -7.85
C THR A 198 0.66 3.42 -8.25
N ARG A 199 0.56 3.13 -9.56
CA ARG A 199 0.51 1.75 -10.08
C ARG A 199 1.72 0.93 -9.65
N GLU A 200 2.92 1.51 -9.68
CA GLU A 200 4.13 0.82 -9.23
C GLU A 200 4.12 0.53 -7.72
N THR A 201 3.59 1.46 -6.91
CA THR A 201 3.48 1.26 -5.45
C THR A 201 2.50 0.14 -5.13
N LEU A 202 1.33 0.11 -5.80
CA LEU A 202 0.35 -0.96 -5.64
C LEU A 202 1.00 -2.33 -5.86
N VAL A 203 1.71 -2.49 -6.98
CA VAL A 203 2.36 -3.75 -7.35
C VAL A 203 3.47 -4.09 -6.35
N LEU A 204 4.29 -3.11 -5.99
CA LEU A 204 5.38 -3.28 -5.01
C LEU A 204 4.87 -3.81 -3.66
N TRP A 205 3.74 -3.31 -3.16
CA TRP A 205 3.20 -3.77 -1.86
C TRP A 205 2.37 -5.05 -1.98
N LYS A 206 1.64 -5.24 -3.07
CA LYS A 206 0.72 -6.37 -3.24
C LYS A 206 1.43 -7.68 -3.57
N VAL A 207 2.37 -7.65 -4.51
CA VAL A 207 2.99 -8.88 -5.06
C VAL A 207 3.71 -9.73 -4.01
N PRO A 208 4.44 -9.18 -3.02
CA PRO A 208 5.04 -9.99 -1.96
C PRO A 208 4.02 -10.85 -1.17
N LEU A 209 2.77 -10.38 -1.05
CA LEU A 209 1.70 -11.13 -0.39
C LEU A 209 1.08 -12.22 -1.27
N ASP A 210 1.25 -12.13 -2.58
CA ASP A 210 0.86 -13.17 -3.53
C ASP A 210 1.92 -14.27 -3.62
N THR A 211 3.18 -13.88 -3.76
CA THR A 211 4.27 -14.84 -3.98
C THR A 211 4.70 -15.55 -2.71
N ARG A 212 4.61 -14.86 -1.54
CA ARG A 212 5.13 -15.34 -0.24
C ARG A 212 6.59 -15.78 -0.31
N ALA A 213 7.34 -15.19 -1.24
CA ALA A 213 8.73 -15.49 -1.51
C ALA A 213 9.52 -14.20 -1.72
N ALA A 214 10.84 -14.28 -1.56
CA ALA A 214 11.71 -13.18 -1.91
C ALA A 214 11.51 -12.82 -3.39
N LEU A 215 11.34 -11.53 -3.67
CA LEU A 215 11.20 -11.06 -5.04
C LEU A 215 12.50 -11.34 -5.82
N PRO A 216 12.42 -11.70 -7.12
CA PRO A 216 13.60 -11.91 -7.94
C PRO A 216 14.42 -10.62 -8.06
N THR A 217 15.69 -10.73 -8.44
CA THR A 217 16.40 -9.57 -8.97
C THR A 217 15.78 -9.19 -10.31
N ALA A 218 15.68 -7.89 -10.58
CA ALA A 218 15.09 -7.38 -11.81
C ALA A 218 15.79 -6.10 -12.24
N ASN A 219 15.79 -5.87 -13.54
CA ASN A 219 16.19 -4.62 -14.17
C ASN A 219 15.14 -4.25 -15.23
N ALA A 220 15.30 -3.07 -15.85
CA ALA A 220 14.34 -2.60 -16.84
C ALA A 220 14.23 -3.53 -18.05
N GLU A 221 15.34 -4.11 -18.53
CA GLU A 221 15.35 -5.02 -19.68
C GLU A 221 14.51 -6.29 -19.44
N ALA A 222 14.64 -6.90 -18.25
CA ALA A 222 13.87 -8.08 -17.88
C ALA A 222 12.36 -7.78 -17.84
N VAL A 223 11.98 -6.62 -17.29
CA VAL A 223 10.57 -6.19 -17.23
C VAL A 223 10.03 -5.88 -18.63
N THR A 224 10.79 -5.17 -19.46
CA THR A 224 10.41 -4.91 -20.87
C THR A 224 10.24 -6.21 -21.65
N THR A 225 11.09 -7.20 -21.44
CA THR A 225 10.99 -8.51 -22.10
C THR A 225 9.75 -9.27 -21.66
N ALA A 226 9.45 -9.26 -20.36
CA ALA A 226 8.30 -9.98 -19.80
C ALA A 226 6.97 -9.33 -20.20
N TRP A 227 6.84 -8.01 -20.03
CA TRP A 227 5.57 -7.30 -20.19
C TRP A 227 5.39 -6.58 -21.52
N GLY A 228 6.49 -6.25 -22.24
CA GLY A 228 6.43 -5.42 -23.44
C GLY A 228 6.14 -3.93 -23.16
N PHE A 229 6.36 -3.46 -21.93
CA PHE A 229 6.11 -2.06 -21.58
C PHE A 229 7.11 -1.11 -22.26
N GLN A 230 6.59 -0.01 -22.79
CA GLN A 230 7.36 1.03 -23.48
C GLN A 230 8.02 2.02 -22.51
N ASP A 231 7.54 2.09 -21.28
CA ASP A 231 7.89 3.07 -20.25
C ASP A 231 8.57 2.45 -19.02
N THR A 232 9.14 1.25 -19.15
CA THR A 232 9.83 0.56 -18.06
C THR A 232 10.95 1.40 -17.41
N ALA A 233 11.58 2.29 -18.19
CA ALA A 233 12.61 3.20 -17.68
C ALA A 233 12.10 4.18 -16.60
N GLN A 234 10.78 4.37 -16.48
CA GLN A 234 10.15 5.21 -15.47
C GLN A 234 9.77 4.44 -14.19
N VAL A 235 9.90 3.11 -14.18
CA VAL A 235 9.59 2.29 -13.00
C VAL A 235 10.70 2.43 -11.97
N GLU A 236 10.33 2.67 -10.73
CA GLU A 236 11.28 2.76 -9.62
C GLU A 236 12.06 1.43 -9.44
N PRO A 237 13.38 1.46 -9.17
CA PRO A 237 14.21 0.26 -9.10
C PRO A 237 13.72 -0.86 -8.15
N LEU A 238 13.17 -0.55 -6.98
CA LEU A 238 12.59 -1.56 -6.08
C LEU A 238 11.30 -2.14 -6.69
N ALA A 239 10.48 -1.32 -7.33
CA ALA A 239 9.25 -1.76 -7.98
C ALA A 239 9.48 -2.71 -9.16
N LEU A 240 10.60 -2.60 -9.89
CA LEU A 240 10.92 -3.51 -11.02
C LEU A 240 10.85 -4.99 -10.61
N ARG A 241 11.28 -5.32 -9.39
CA ARG A 241 11.29 -6.70 -8.87
C ARG A 241 9.89 -7.24 -8.68
N ALA A 242 8.98 -6.39 -8.18
CA ALA A 242 7.58 -6.74 -7.99
C ALA A 242 6.84 -6.81 -9.33
N VAL A 243 7.11 -5.89 -10.26
CA VAL A 243 6.53 -5.91 -11.61
C VAL A 243 6.92 -7.18 -12.37
N LEU A 244 8.20 -7.59 -12.30
CA LEU A 244 8.65 -8.84 -12.91
C LEU A 244 7.99 -10.07 -12.26
N ALA A 245 7.89 -10.11 -10.93
CA ALA A 245 7.23 -11.19 -10.21
C ALA A 245 5.71 -11.24 -10.49
N ASP A 246 5.05 -10.09 -10.69
CA ASP A 246 3.63 -10.06 -11.08
C ASP A 246 3.40 -10.73 -12.43
N HIS A 247 4.32 -10.55 -13.40
CA HIS A 247 4.25 -11.27 -14.68
C HIS A 247 4.29 -12.79 -14.48
N GLN A 248 5.11 -13.25 -13.55
CA GLN A 248 5.24 -14.66 -13.21
C GLN A 248 3.99 -15.22 -12.53
N ASN A 249 3.01 -14.39 -12.15
CA ASN A 249 1.68 -14.83 -11.73
C ASN A 249 0.71 -15.07 -12.91
N GLY A 250 1.16 -14.85 -14.16
CA GLY A 250 0.42 -15.23 -15.36
C GLY A 250 -0.94 -14.55 -15.45
N ASP A 251 -1.99 -15.33 -15.65
CA ASP A 251 -3.37 -14.83 -15.73
C ASP A 251 -3.87 -14.22 -14.41
N PHE A 252 -3.25 -14.58 -13.29
CA PHE A 252 -3.57 -14.01 -11.98
C PHE A 252 -2.78 -12.73 -11.65
N ALA A 253 -1.96 -12.21 -12.57
CA ALA A 253 -1.22 -10.97 -12.40
C ALA A 253 -2.15 -9.80 -11.98
N ASN A 254 -1.71 -9.03 -10.98
CA ASN A 254 -2.46 -7.88 -10.50
C ASN A 254 -2.57 -6.80 -11.58
N ILE A 255 -1.53 -6.61 -12.39
CA ILE A 255 -1.53 -5.62 -13.48
C ILE A 255 -2.62 -5.92 -14.52
N ARG A 256 -2.77 -7.18 -14.93
CA ARG A 256 -3.80 -7.58 -15.92
C ARG A 256 -5.20 -7.39 -15.37
N ARG A 257 -5.40 -7.76 -14.10
CA ARG A 257 -6.69 -7.71 -13.43
C ARG A 257 -7.14 -6.30 -13.08
N ALA A 258 -6.24 -5.47 -12.58
CA ALA A 258 -6.56 -4.10 -12.19
C ALA A 258 -6.61 -3.16 -13.39
N PHE A 259 -5.73 -3.32 -14.38
CA PHE A 259 -5.51 -2.29 -15.40
C PHE A 259 -5.76 -2.76 -16.84
N GLY A 260 -6.16 -4.02 -17.03
CA GLY A 260 -6.39 -4.59 -18.35
C GLY A 260 -5.12 -4.75 -19.19
N TYR A 261 -5.32 -4.93 -20.49
CA TYR A 261 -4.23 -4.97 -21.46
C TYR A 261 -3.60 -3.58 -21.61
N THR A 262 -2.28 -3.49 -21.41
CA THR A 262 -1.52 -2.26 -21.65
C THR A 262 -0.11 -2.56 -22.12
N THR A 263 0.42 -1.70 -23.00
CA THR A 263 1.85 -1.64 -23.37
C THR A 263 2.54 -0.42 -22.75
N LEU A 264 1.80 0.39 -21.98
CA LEU A 264 2.28 1.55 -21.22
C LEU A 264 1.86 1.34 -19.76
N PHE A 265 2.82 0.99 -18.90
CA PHE A 265 2.52 0.71 -17.50
C PHE A 265 2.13 1.97 -16.73
N GLN A 266 2.65 3.13 -17.12
CA GLN A 266 2.44 4.43 -16.47
C GLN A 266 2.66 4.33 -14.96
N PRO A 267 3.90 4.05 -14.51
CA PRO A 267 4.17 3.65 -13.14
C PRO A 267 3.67 4.66 -12.08
N GLN A 268 3.63 5.94 -12.42
CA GLN A 268 3.21 7.05 -11.55
C GLN A 268 1.73 7.43 -11.70
N LYS A 269 0.97 6.78 -12.59
CA LYS A 269 -0.47 7.01 -12.69
C LYS A 269 -1.14 6.63 -11.37
N GLY A 270 -2.08 7.46 -10.93
CA GLY A 270 -2.92 7.18 -9.77
C GLY A 270 -3.79 5.95 -9.98
N VAL A 271 -3.93 5.13 -8.94
CA VAL A 271 -4.81 3.96 -8.91
C VAL A 271 -6.16 4.38 -8.35
N THR A 272 -7.25 3.97 -9.00
CA THR A 272 -8.61 4.20 -8.51
C THR A 272 -9.03 3.17 -7.47
N GLU A 273 -10.04 3.48 -6.65
CA GLU A 273 -10.59 2.53 -5.68
C GLU A 273 -11.08 1.22 -6.33
N ALA A 274 -11.68 1.28 -7.52
CA ALA A 274 -12.12 0.10 -8.26
C ALA A 274 -10.93 -0.78 -8.71
N GLU A 275 -9.86 -0.16 -9.21
CA GLU A 275 -8.63 -0.87 -9.59
C GLU A 275 -7.93 -1.49 -8.37
N ALA A 276 -7.91 -0.77 -7.24
CA ALA A 276 -7.37 -1.28 -5.98
C ALA A 276 -8.17 -2.48 -5.45
N ALA A 277 -9.51 -2.39 -5.45
CA ALA A 277 -10.39 -3.50 -5.10
C ALA A 277 -10.17 -4.71 -6.03
N ALA A 278 -10.00 -4.49 -7.33
CA ALA A 278 -9.67 -5.55 -8.28
C ALA A 278 -8.31 -6.20 -8.00
N ALA A 279 -7.29 -5.43 -7.64
CA ALA A 279 -5.99 -5.96 -7.25
C ALA A 279 -6.06 -6.80 -5.95
N LEU A 280 -6.89 -6.41 -4.99
CA LEU A 280 -7.07 -7.12 -3.72
C LEU A 280 -8.07 -8.28 -3.79
N TRP A 281 -8.78 -8.45 -4.91
CA TRP A 281 -9.79 -9.51 -5.08
C TRP A 281 -9.23 -10.93 -4.93
N ARG A 282 -7.92 -11.13 -5.11
CA ARG A 282 -7.26 -12.43 -4.94
C ARG A 282 -5.92 -12.29 -4.24
N PHE A 283 -5.60 -13.26 -3.38
CA PHE A 283 -4.27 -13.46 -2.82
C PHE A 283 -3.72 -14.84 -3.16
N GLY A 284 -2.46 -14.88 -3.57
CA GLY A 284 -1.71 -16.13 -3.84
C GLY A 284 -1.03 -16.13 -5.20
N ASN A 285 -0.23 -17.16 -5.44
CA ASN A 285 0.54 -17.35 -6.68
C ASN A 285 -0.28 -18.10 -7.75
N GLN A 286 0.40 -18.64 -8.77
CA GLN A 286 -0.25 -19.38 -9.87
C GLN A 286 -0.87 -20.72 -9.44
N THR A 287 -0.29 -21.41 -8.46
CA THR A 287 -0.68 -22.77 -8.08
C THR A 287 -1.57 -22.81 -6.84
N GLU A 288 -1.46 -21.80 -5.97
CA GLU A 288 -2.31 -21.63 -4.80
C GLU A 288 -2.85 -20.21 -4.71
N GLY A 289 -4.11 -20.07 -4.28
CA GLY A 289 -4.67 -18.76 -3.97
C GLY A 289 -6.11 -18.86 -3.53
N ILE A 290 -6.60 -17.76 -2.98
CA ILE A 290 -7.99 -17.59 -2.53
C ILE A 290 -8.47 -16.30 -3.17
N SER A 291 -9.63 -16.36 -3.82
CA SER A 291 -10.34 -15.19 -4.33
C SER A 291 -11.40 -14.69 -3.34
N ALA A 292 -11.88 -13.48 -3.57
CA ALA A 292 -13.01 -12.92 -2.81
C ALA A 292 -14.28 -13.77 -3.00
N GLU A 293 -14.46 -14.36 -4.19
CA GLU A 293 -15.55 -15.30 -4.45
C GLU A 293 -15.43 -16.55 -3.57
N ASP A 294 -14.24 -17.16 -3.51
CA ASP A 294 -13.98 -18.31 -2.63
C ASP A 294 -14.25 -17.98 -1.16
N LEU A 295 -13.89 -16.77 -0.73
CA LEU A 295 -14.09 -16.31 0.64
C LEU A 295 -15.58 -16.11 0.95
N LEU A 296 -16.35 -15.50 0.04
CA LEU A 296 -17.81 -15.34 0.17
C LEU A 296 -18.56 -16.67 0.16
N ALA A 297 -18.05 -17.66 -0.56
CA ALA A 297 -18.64 -19.00 -0.62
C ALA A 297 -18.38 -19.85 0.64
N ARG A 298 -17.52 -19.41 1.57
CA ARG A 298 -17.24 -20.21 2.78
C ARG A 298 -18.46 -20.25 3.70
N PRO A 299 -18.81 -21.43 4.24
CA PRO A 299 -19.88 -21.53 5.23
C PRO A 299 -19.49 -20.74 6.49
N SER A 300 -20.43 -19.90 6.93
CA SER A 300 -20.30 -19.15 8.17
C SER A 300 -20.06 -20.12 9.35
N PRO A 301 -19.34 -19.69 10.40
CA PRO A 301 -19.11 -20.52 11.58
C PRO A 301 -20.40 -21.09 12.18
N ALA A 302 -21.51 -20.34 12.14
CA ALA A 302 -22.82 -20.77 12.60
C ALA A 302 -23.39 -21.97 11.82
N SER A 303 -23.17 -22.03 10.50
CA SER A 303 -23.61 -23.13 9.64
C SER A 303 -22.76 -24.40 9.83
N ARG A 304 -21.48 -24.24 10.19
CA ARG A 304 -20.60 -25.37 10.54
C ARG A 304 -21.01 -26.05 11.85
N SER A 305 -21.49 -25.30 12.84
CA SER A 305 -22.00 -25.87 14.09
C SER A 305 -23.31 -26.65 13.93
N GLN A 306 -24.17 -26.27 12.98
CA GLN A 306 -25.40 -27.01 12.68
C GLN A 306 -25.12 -28.30 11.89
N ALA A 307 -24.19 -28.27 10.93
CA ALA A 307 -23.82 -29.45 10.14
C ALA A 307 -23.17 -30.57 10.99
N VAL A 308 -22.43 -30.22 12.05
CA VAL A 308 -21.84 -31.20 12.99
C VAL A 308 -22.88 -31.76 13.97
N ALA A 309 -23.96 -31.03 14.23
CA ALA A 309 -25.04 -31.46 15.13
C ALA A 309 -26.03 -32.44 14.46
N GLU A 310 -26.06 -32.52 13.14
CA GLU A 310 -26.98 -33.38 12.38
C GLU A 310 -26.37 -34.73 11.95
N GLU A 311 -25.10 -35.02 12.28
CA GLU A 311 -24.52 -36.33 12.00
C GLU A 311 -25.15 -37.38 12.95
N PRO A 312 -25.99 -38.31 12.47
CA PRO A 312 -26.60 -39.29 13.35
C PRO A 312 -25.50 -40.27 13.78
N THR A 313 -25.25 -40.34 15.08
CA THR A 313 -24.49 -41.43 15.69
C THR A 313 -25.24 -42.74 15.46
N SER A 314 -25.01 -43.39 14.32
CA SER A 314 -25.40 -44.77 14.10
C SER A 314 -24.54 -45.65 15.00
N ARG A 315 -25.16 -46.12 16.08
CA ARG A 315 -24.74 -47.30 16.86
C ARG A 315 -25.25 -48.57 16.20
#